data_AF-T1CN07-F1
#
_entry.id   AF-T1CN07-F1
#
_cell.length_a   1.000
_cell.length_b   1.000
_cell.length_c   1.000
_cell.angle_alpha   90.00
_cell.angle_beta   90.00
_cell.angle_gamma   90.00
#
_symmetry.space_group_name_H-M   'P 1'
#
loop_
_entity.id
_entity.type
_entity.pdbx_description
1 polymer ?
#
loop_
_entity_poly.entity_id
_entity_poly.type
_entity_poly.pdbx_seq_one_letter_code
_entity_poly.pdbx_strand_id
1 'polypeptide(L)'
;MVPVQAGQFLADRDEVANLVIGMHDGRPVYLSDVADVAFEPDAPHSYVWFGTGPGAARRDLPAVSYAPAVTIAIAKKTGTNAGTVAAGVIRRLHQLRGTYIPAGVHVTVTRNYGHIADQKAMKLIEKLIEATLSVVLLVMLAMGRREALVVGAAVGVTLMATLFASWAWGFTINRVSLFALIFSIGILVDDAIVV
;
A
#
# COMPACT_ATOMS: atom_id res chain seq x y z
N MET A 1 -14.01 -39.31 -17.76
CA MET A 1 -15.04 -38.49 -18.45
C MET A 1 -14.31 -37.62 -19.45
N VAL A 2 -14.69 -37.68 -20.73
CA VAL A 2 -14.14 -36.80 -21.77
C VAL A 2 -14.95 -35.49 -21.72
N PRO A 3 -14.33 -34.31 -21.55
CA PRO A 3 -15.06 -33.06 -21.60
C PRO A 3 -15.60 -32.84 -23.01
N VAL A 4 -16.93 -32.72 -23.13
CA VAL A 4 -17.60 -32.34 -24.37
C VAL A 4 -17.92 -30.84 -24.25
N GLN A 5 -17.41 -30.04 -25.17
CA GLN A 5 -17.71 -28.61 -25.25
C GLN A 5 -18.56 -28.36 -26.48
N ALA A 6 -19.78 -27.85 -26.28
CA ALA A 6 -20.71 -27.51 -27.34
C ALA A 6 -20.63 -26.01 -27.64
N GLY A 7 -20.24 -25.67 -28.88
CA GLY A 7 -20.19 -24.29 -29.36
C GLY A 7 -18.97 -23.49 -28.87
N GLN A 8 -18.83 -22.30 -29.45
CA GLN A 8 -17.80 -21.31 -29.13
C GLN A 8 -18.52 -20.00 -28.78
N PHE A 9 -18.06 -19.31 -27.74
CA PHE A 9 -18.56 -17.98 -27.42
C PHE A 9 -18.11 -17.00 -28.50
N LEU A 10 -18.98 -16.03 -28.83
CA LEU A 10 -18.64 -14.93 -29.73
C LEU A 10 -17.46 -14.15 -29.12
N ALA A 11 -16.30 -14.23 -29.76
CA ALA A 11 -15.04 -13.76 -29.22
C ALA A 11 -14.65 -12.38 -29.74
N ASP A 12 -15.12 -12.03 -30.94
CA ASP A 12 -14.80 -10.78 -31.60
C ASP A 12 -16.02 -10.12 -32.25
N ARG A 13 -15.81 -8.87 -32.68
CA ARG A 13 -16.83 -8.06 -33.33
C ARG A 13 -17.35 -8.70 -34.61
N ASP A 14 -16.47 -9.34 -35.38
CA ASP A 14 -16.82 -9.86 -36.70
C ASP A 14 -17.69 -11.12 -36.57
N GLU A 15 -17.44 -11.95 -35.57
CA GLU A 15 -18.32 -13.08 -35.19
C GLU A 15 -19.69 -12.58 -34.73
N VAL A 16 -19.74 -11.51 -33.93
CA VAL A 16 -21.00 -10.89 -33.50
C VAL A 16 -21.75 -10.31 -34.71
N ALA A 17 -21.06 -9.63 -35.62
CA ALA A 17 -21.64 -9.05 -36.82
C ALA A 17 -22.22 -10.11 -37.77
N ASN A 18 -21.50 -11.23 -37.94
CA ASN A 18 -21.92 -12.35 -38.78
C ASN A 18 -22.84 -13.35 -38.05
N LEU A 19 -23.39 -12.98 -36.89
CA LEU A 19 -24.36 -13.81 -36.18
C LEU A 19 -25.67 -13.86 -36.97
N VAL A 20 -26.09 -15.07 -37.37
CA VAL A 20 -27.38 -15.27 -38.03
C VAL A 20 -28.50 -15.12 -37.01
N ILE A 21 -29.32 -14.08 -37.16
CA ILE A 21 -30.44 -13.77 -36.26
C ILE A 21 -31.78 -14.30 -36.77
N GLY A 22 -31.83 -14.73 -38.04
CA GLY A 22 -33.04 -15.29 -38.65
C GLY A 22 -32.82 -15.72 -40.09
N MET A 23 -33.89 -16.25 -40.68
CA MET A 23 -33.94 -16.62 -42.09
C MET A 23 -35.13 -15.90 -42.74
N HIS A 24 -34.93 -15.30 -43.90
CA HIS A 24 -35.99 -14.67 -44.70
C HIS A 24 -35.90 -15.16 -46.14
N ASP A 25 -36.97 -15.72 -46.68
CA ASP A 25 -37.03 -16.30 -48.02
C ASP A 25 -35.86 -17.25 -48.36
N GLY A 26 -35.46 -18.08 -47.37
CA GLY A 26 -34.37 -19.04 -47.52
C GLY A 26 -32.96 -18.43 -47.48
N ARG A 27 -32.83 -17.12 -47.22
CA ARG A 27 -31.53 -16.44 -47.04
C ARG A 27 -31.30 -16.13 -45.55
N PRO A 28 -30.08 -16.33 -45.02
CA PRO A 28 -29.75 -15.91 -43.66
C PRO A 28 -29.75 -14.39 -43.56
N VAL A 29 -30.29 -13.88 -42.46
CA VAL A 29 -30.21 -12.47 -42.04
C VAL A 29 -29.19 -12.38 -40.92
N TYR A 30 -28.15 -11.57 -41.11
CA TYR A 30 -27.08 -11.35 -40.16
C TYR A 30 -27.39 -10.18 -39.22
N LEU A 31 -26.77 -10.16 -38.04
CA LEU A 31 -26.91 -9.04 -37.10
C LEU A 31 -26.45 -7.72 -37.74
N SER A 32 -25.41 -7.77 -38.56
CA SER A 32 -24.93 -6.61 -39.33
C SER A 32 -25.95 -6.06 -40.34
N ASP A 33 -26.93 -6.85 -40.76
CA ASP A 33 -27.96 -6.41 -41.70
C ASP A 33 -29.00 -5.50 -41.03
N VAL A 34 -29.10 -5.54 -39.69
CA VAL A 34 -30.13 -4.83 -38.91
C VAL A 34 -29.57 -3.90 -37.82
N ALA A 35 -28.28 -3.99 -37.50
CA ALA A 35 -27.65 -3.21 -36.45
C ALA A 35 -26.18 -2.90 -36.75
N ASP A 36 -25.74 -1.71 -36.31
CA ASP A 36 -24.32 -1.35 -36.32
C ASP A 36 -23.59 -2.02 -35.16
N VAL A 37 -22.62 -2.88 -35.49
CA VAL A 37 -21.76 -3.52 -34.49
C VAL A 37 -20.44 -2.76 -34.43
N ALA A 38 -20.11 -2.21 -33.27
CA ALA A 38 -18.87 -1.48 -33.04
C ALA A 38 -18.29 -1.81 -31.65
N PHE A 39 -16.96 -1.76 -31.53
CA PHE A 39 -16.28 -1.78 -30.24
C PHE A 39 -16.27 -0.36 -29.68
N GLU A 40 -17.24 -0.05 -28.84
CA GLU A 40 -17.34 1.26 -28.18
C GLU A 40 -17.12 1.14 -26.67
N PRO A 41 -16.58 2.19 -26.03
CA PRO A 41 -16.59 2.28 -24.57
C PRO A 41 -18.04 2.27 -24.06
N ASP A 42 -18.26 1.61 -22.93
CA ASP A 42 -19.55 1.67 -22.25
C ASP A 42 -19.88 3.11 -21.81
N ALA A 43 -21.17 3.40 -21.67
CA ALA A 43 -21.62 4.72 -21.25
C ALA A 43 -21.05 5.02 -19.85
N PRO A 44 -20.35 6.16 -19.67
CA PRO A 44 -19.69 6.46 -18.41
C PRO A 44 -20.70 6.64 -17.28
N HIS A 45 -20.70 5.71 -16.32
CA HIS A 45 -21.53 5.80 -15.13
C HIS A 45 -21.06 6.85 -14.12
N SER A 46 -19.78 7.22 -14.15
CA SER A 46 -19.23 8.25 -13.28
C SER A 46 -18.10 9.02 -13.96
N TYR A 47 -18.02 10.31 -13.64
CA TYR A 47 -16.96 11.20 -14.09
C TYR A 47 -16.09 11.58 -12.89
N VAL A 48 -14.77 11.54 -13.10
CA VAL A 48 -13.79 11.92 -12.08
C VAL A 48 -12.94 13.04 -12.64
N TRP A 49 -12.81 14.10 -11.85
CA TRP A 49 -11.99 15.26 -12.17
C TRP A 49 -10.84 15.37 -11.17
N PHE A 50 -9.64 15.64 -11.68
CA PHE A 50 -8.48 15.93 -10.88
C PHE A 50 -8.14 17.41 -10.98
N GLY A 51 -7.97 18.05 -9.82
CA GLY A 51 -7.56 19.45 -9.72
C GLY A 51 -6.56 19.61 -8.59
N THR A 52 -5.66 20.57 -8.74
CA THR A 52 -4.62 20.89 -7.76
C THR A 52 -4.92 22.20 -7.06
N GLY A 53 -4.90 22.18 -5.73
CA GLY A 53 -4.99 23.40 -4.92
C GLY A 53 -3.63 24.06 -4.64
N PRO A 54 -3.59 25.14 -3.83
CA PRO A 54 -2.36 25.90 -3.52
C PRO A 54 -1.22 25.07 -2.91
N GLY A 55 -1.53 23.91 -2.33
CA GLY A 55 -0.55 22.97 -1.76
C GLY A 55 0.17 22.09 -2.76
N ALA A 56 -0.16 22.16 -4.05
CA ALA A 56 0.39 21.27 -5.08
C ALA A 56 1.89 21.50 -5.35
N ALA A 57 2.35 22.75 -5.26
CA ALA A 57 3.76 23.08 -5.38
C ALA A 57 4.63 22.37 -4.33
N ARG A 58 4.09 22.05 -3.14
CA ARG A 58 4.81 21.32 -2.08
C ARG A 58 4.95 19.82 -2.34
N ARG A 59 4.24 19.29 -3.34
CA ARG A 59 4.22 17.87 -3.69
C ARG A 59 4.72 17.62 -5.13
N ASP A 60 5.38 18.60 -5.73
CA ASP A 60 5.83 18.56 -7.13
C ASP A 60 4.73 18.17 -8.12
N LEU A 61 3.49 18.62 -7.85
CA LEU A 61 2.36 18.36 -8.71
C LEU A 61 2.18 19.53 -9.69
N PRO A 62 1.95 19.24 -10.99
CA PRO A 62 1.66 20.29 -11.96
C PRO A 62 0.41 21.04 -11.54
N ALA A 63 0.40 22.36 -11.72
CA ALA A 63 -0.77 23.18 -11.49
C ALA A 63 -1.83 22.86 -12.56
N VAL A 64 -2.81 22.05 -12.19
CA VAL A 64 -3.94 21.63 -13.02
C VAL A 64 -5.21 22.18 -12.40
N SER A 65 -5.93 23.02 -13.14
CA SER A 65 -7.24 23.54 -12.71
C SER A 65 -8.26 22.41 -12.65
N TYR A 66 -8.54 21.77 -13.79
CA TYR A 66 -9.39 20.58 -13.90
C TYR A 66 -8.93 19.74 -15.08
N ALA A 67 -8.64 18.46 -14.84
CA ALA A 67 -8.37 17.47 -15.88
C ALA A 67 -9.24 16.23 -15.66
N PRO A 68 -9.76 15.59 -16.72
CA PRO A 68 -10.40 14.30 -16.61
C PRO A 68 -9.41 13.28 -16.05
N ALA A 69 -9.86 12.46 -15.13
CA ALA A 69 -9.00 11.54 -14.40
C ALA A 69 -9.68 10.19 -14.18
N VAL A 70 -8.86 9.20 -13.83
CA VAL A 70 -9.31 7.88 -13.39
C VAL A 70 -8.68 7.61 -12.04
N THR A 71 -9.50 7.29 -11.03
CA THR A 71 -9.01 6.91 -9.71
C THR A 71 -8.87 5.40 -9.64
N ILE A 72 -7.65 4.93 -9.36
CA ILE A 72 -7.38 3.50 -9.14
C ILE A 72 -7.09 3.30 -7.65
N ALA A 73 -7.93 2.51 -6.98
CA ALA A 73 -7.73 2.11 -5.60
C ALA A 73 -7.07 0.73 -5.54
N ILE A 74 -5.93 0.62 -4.86
CA ILE A 74 -5.19 -0.63 -4.70
C ILE A 74 -5.23 -1.03 -3.22
N ALA A 75 -5.85 -2.17 -2.94
CA ALA A 75 -5.92 -2.74 -1.62
C ALA A 75 -4.85 -3.84 -1.45
N LYS A 76 -4.25 -3.90 -0.26
CA LYS A 76 -3.35 -4.99 0.11
C LYS A 76 -4.16 -6.24 0.47
N LYS A 77 -3.59 -7.42 0.27
CA LYS A 77 -4.16 -8.67 0.80
C LYS A 77 -4.04 -8.73 2.33
N THR A 78 -4.96 -9.43 2.98
CA THR A 78 -4.87 -9.70 4.43
C THR A 78 -3.56 -10.41 4.77
N GLY A 79 -2.96 -10.07 5.91
CA GLY A 79 -1.66 -10.61 6.34
C GLY A 79 -0.43 -10.01 5.64
N THR A 80 -0.58 -9.21 4.59
CA THR A 80 0.57 -8.60 3.90
C THR A 80 0.99 -7.26 4.51
N ASN A 81 2.29 -6.94 4.44
CA ASN A 81 2.86 -5.67 4.89
C ASN A 81 2.47 -4.53 3.92
N ALA A 82 1.83 -3.49 4.46
CA ALA A 82 1.35 -2.36 3.67
C ALA A 82 2.47 -1.53 3.01
N GLY A 83 3.60 -1.33 3.71
CA GLY A 83 4.75 -0.59 3.20
C GLY A 83 5.40 -1.30 2.02
N THR A 84 5.64 -2.61 2.15
CA THR A 84 6.22 -3.43 1.08
C THR A 84 5.33 -3.47 -0.17
N VAL A 85 4.01 -3.65 0.02
CA VAL A 85 3.05 -3.66 -1.10
C VAL A 85 3.01 -2.31 -1.79
N ALA A 86 2.94 -1.20 -1.03
CA ALA A 86 2.93 0.14 -1.59
C ALA A 86 4.20 0.44 -2.40
N ALA A 87 5.38 0.07 -1.88
CA ALA A 87 6.65 0.20 -2.59
C ALA A 87 6.68 -0.63 -3.88
N GLY A 88 6.18 -1.87 -3.84
CA GLY A 88 6.08 -2.73 -5.01
C GLY A 88 5.16 -2.17 -6.10
N VAL A 89 4.01 -1.61 -5.70
CA VAL A 89 3.06 -0.95 -6.60
C VAL A 89 3.69 0.28 -7.27
N ILE A 90 4.34 1.15 -6.49
CA ILE A 90 5.00 2.36 -7.04
C ILE A 90 6.13 1.96 -8.00
N ARG A 91 6.92 0.94 -7.64
CA ARG A 91 7.96 0.42 -8.52
C ARG A 91 7.38 -0.12 -9.82
N ARG A 92 6.28 -0.88 -9.75
CA ARG A 92 5.61 -1.38 -10.96
C ARG A 92 5.05 -0.24 -11.80
N LEU A 93 4.48 0.78 -11.18
CA LEU A 93 4.00 1.98 -11.87
C LEU A 93 5.13 2.67 -12.63
N HIS A 94 6.32 2.79 -12.03
CA HIS A 94 7.48 3.39 -12.69
C HIS A 94 7.94 2.57 -13.89
N GLN A 95 7.88 1.24 -13.83
CA GLN A 95 8.22 0.36 -14.96
C GLN A 95 7.23 0.47 -16.14
N LEU A 96 5.98 0.84 -15.86
CA LEU A 96 4.95 0.97 -16.89
C LEU A 96 4.99 2.33 -17.60
N ARG A 97 5.68 3.33 -17.01
CA ARG A 97 5.87 4.65 -17.61
C ARG A 97 6.73 4.53 -18.88
N GLY A 98 6.22 5.09 -19.99
CA GLY A 98 6.92 5.09 -21.27
C GLY A 98 6.67 3.88 -22.16
N THR A 99 5.97 2.84 -21.67
CA THR A 99 5.53 1.70 -22.50
C THR A 99 4.01 1.64 -22.56
N TYR A 100 3.37 1.37 -21.42
CA TYR A 100 1.90 1.24 -21.33
C TYR A 100 1.23 2.55 -20.90
N ILE A 101 1.97 3.43 -20.24
CA ILE A 101 1.50 4.76 -19.84
C ILE A 101 2.13 5.78 -20.81
N PRO A 102 1.36 6.33 -21.76
CA PRO A 102 1.85 7.32 -22.73
C PRO A 102 2.33 8.60 -22.05
N ALA A 103 3.15 9.39 -22.76
CA ALA A 103 3.72 10.64 -22.24
C ALA A 103 2.65 11.69 -21.85
N GLY A 104 1.46 11.64 -22.45
CA GLY A 104 0.34 12.54 -22.12
C GLY A 104 -0.45 12.17 -20.86
N VAL A 105 -0.14 11.03 -20.21
CA VAL A 105 -0.86 10.55 -19.02
C VAL A 105 -0.02 10.81 -17.76
N HIS A 106 -0.50 11.72 -16.92
CA HIS A 106 0.11 12.00 -15.63
C HIS A 106 -0.47 11.11 -14.53
N VAL A 107 0.41 10.42 -13.79
CA VAL A 107 0.00 9.57 -12.67
C VAL A 107 0.49 10.14 -11.35
N THR A 108 -0.46 10.40 -10.45
CA THR A 108 -0.23 10.98 -9.13
C THR A 108 -0.76 10.06 -8.04
N VAL A 109 0.05 9.81 -7.00
CA VAL A 109 -0.38 9.07 -5.81
C VAL A 109 -1.08 10.04 -4.85
N THR A 110 -2.39 9.92 -4.72
CA THR A 110 -3.19 10.81 -3.85
C THR A 110 -3.15 10.39 -2.39
N ARG A 111 -3.13 9.08 -2.11
CA ARG A 111 -3.08 8.50 -0.76
C ARG A 111 -2.19 7.26 -0.74
N ASN A 112 -1.25 7.22 0.22
CA ASN A 112 -0.41 6.05 0.45
C ASN A 112 -0.34 5.72 1.95
N TYR A 113 -1.21 4.79 2.37
CA TYR A 113 -1.24 4.33 3.76
C TYR A 113 -0.01 3.49 4.14
N GLY A 114 0.63 2.79 3.19
CA GLY A 114 1.85 2.03 3.44
C GLY A 114 3.01 2.93 3.86
N HIS A 115 3.22 4.03 3.14
CA HIS A 115 4.23 5.03 3.46
C HIS A 115 3.97 5.72 4.81
N ILE A 116 2.72 6.11 5.08
CA ILE A 116 2.35 6.72 6.37
C ILE A 116 2.52 5.72 7.52
N ALA A 117 2.25 4.44 7.29
CA ALA A 117 2.47 3.39 8.29
C ALA A 117 3.97 3.28 8.63
N ASP A 118 4.81 3.15 7.60
CA ASP A 118 6.26 3.01 7.71
C ASP A 118 6.91 4.22 8.40
N GLN A 119 6.59 5.43 7.95
CA GLN A 119 7.10 6.67 8.56
C GLN A 119 6.78 6.77 10.05
N LYS A 120 5.55 6.42 10.46
CA LYS A 120 5.19 6.47 11.89
C LYS A 120 5.84 5.34 12.69
N ALA A 121 6.06 4.17 12.11
CA ALA A 121 6.79 3.10 12.78
C ALA A 121 8.25 3.51 12.99
N MET A 122 8.92 4.04 11.96
CA MET A 122 10.29 4.53 12.05
C MET A 122 10.41 5.64 13.10
N LYS A 123 9.48 6.61 13.11
CA LYS A 123 9.46 7.67 14.12
C LYS A 123 9.31 7.14 15.54
N LEU A 124 8.55 6.06 15.76
CA LEU A 124 8.43 5.45 17.09
C LEU A 124 9.70 4.70 17.49
N ILE A 125 10.37 4.03 16.55
CA ILE A 125 11.67 3.39 16.79
C ILE A 125 12.71 4.46 17.17
N GLU A 126 12.73 5.59 16.47
CA GLU A 126 13.56 6.74 16.82
C GLU A 126 13.29 7.22 18.25
N LYS A 127 12.02 7.35 18.64
CA LYS A 127 11.65 7.70 20.03
C LYS A 127 12.03 6.64 21.06
N LEU A 128 12.00 5.36 20.70
CA LEU A 128 12.48 4.28 21.56
C LEU A 128 13.99 4.40 21.83
N ILE A 129 14.77 4.70 20.79
CA ILE A 129 16.22 4.88 20.91
C ILE A 129 16.53 6.14 21.74
N GLU A 130 15.88 7.26 21.46
CA GLU A 130 16.01 8.50 22.23
C GLU A 130 15.71 8.25 23.72
N ALA A 131 14.59 7.59 24.03
CA ALA A 131 14.20 7.28 25.41
C ALA A 131 15.23 6.38 26.12
N THR A 132 15.70 5.33 25.43
CA THR A 132 16.72 4.42 25.98
C THR A 132 18.03 5.17 26.28
N LEU A 133 18.48 6.04 25.37
CA LEU A 133 19.68 6.84 25.55
C LEU A 133 19.51 7.87 26.68
N SER A 134 18.36 8.54 26.75
CA SER A 134 18.06 9.48 27.84
C SER A 134 18.14 8.80 29.20
N VAL A 135 17.63 7.59 29.32
CA VAL A 135 17.71 6.82 30.55
C VAL A 135 19.17 6.47 30.90
N VAL A 136 19.94 5.91 29.96
CA VAL A 136 21.34 5.56 30.21
C VAL A 136 22.15 6.80 30.60
N LEU A 137 21.87 7.96 29.98
CA LEU A 137 22.51 9.22 30.30
C LEU A 137 22.17 9.70 31.73
N LEU A 138 20.89 9.60 32.13
CA LEU A 138 20.47 9.96 33.48
C LEU A 138 21.13 9.06 34.54
N VAL A 139 21.19 7.75 34.31
CA VAL A 139 21.90 6.82 35.21
C VAL A 139 23.39 7.12 35.26
N MET A 140 24.02 7.45 34.11
CA MET A 140 25.42 7.83 34.05
C MET A 140 25.72 9.07 34.90
N LEU A 141 24.81 10.05 34.90
CA LEU A 141 24.95 11.28 35.66
C LEU A 141 24.65 11.09 37.16
N ALA A 142 23.73 10.18 37.49
CA ALA A 142 23.31 9.92 38.88
C ALA A 142 24.25 8.97 39.65
N MET A 143 24.67 7.85 39.03
CA MET A 143 25.42 6.78 39.72
C MET A 143 26.85 6.60 39.20
N GLY A 144 27.13 6.98 37.95
CA GLY A 144 28.45 6.84 37.34
C GLY A 144 28.46 5.97 36.09
N ARG A 145 29.66 5.84 35.49
CA ARG A 145 29.83 5.22 34.16
C ARG A 145 29.73 3.70 34.16
N ARG A 146 30.03 3.03 35.28
CA ARG A 146 30.03 1.56 35.35
C ARG A 146 28.61 1.04 35.54
N GLU A 147 27.87 1.70 36.39
CA GLU A 147 26.48 1.46 36.76
C GLU A 147 25.58 1.66 35.53
N ALA A 148 25.78 2.76 34.80
CA ALA A 148 25.06 3.04 33.54
C ALA A 148 25.28 1.97 32.46
N LEU A 149 26.48 1.37 32.39
CA LEU A 149 26.76 0.29 31.45
C LEU A 149 26.00 -0.99 31.82
N VAL A 150 25.94 -1.33 33.10
CA VAL A 150 25.20 -2.49 33.60
C VAL A 150 23.69 -2.32 33.36
N VAL A 151 23.13 -1.16 33.75
CA VAL A 151 21.71 -0.86 33.55
C VAL A 151 21.36 -0.80 32.06
N GLY A 152 22.17 -0.13 31.24
CA GLY A 152 21.96 -0.07 29.80
C GLY A 152 21.98 -1.44 29.13
N ALA A 153 22.89 -2.32 29.54
CA ALA A 153 22.93 -3.70 29.06
C ALA A 153 21.70 -4.50 29.50
N ALA A 154 21.27 -4.37 30.77
CA ALA A 154 20.08 -5.05 31.28
C ALA A 154 18.82 -4.64 30.51
N VAL A 155 18.62 -3.34 30.27
CA VAL A 155 17.51 -2.82 29.45
C VAL A 155 17.57 -3.37 28.02
N GLY A 156 18.74 -3.32 27.38
CA GLY A 156 18.92 -3.83 26.02
C GLY A 156 18.59 -5.32 25.90
N VAL A 157 19.12 -6.15 26.80
CA VAL A 157 18.85 -7.60 26.83
C VAL A 157 17.36 -7.87 27.05
N THR A 158 16.71 -7.13 27.95
CA THR A 158 15.29 -7.31 28.27
C THR A 158 14.39 -6.95 27.08
N LEU A 159 14.69 -5.85 26.38
CA LEU A 159 13.99 -5.46 25.16
C LEU A 159 14.16 -6.51 24.05
N MET A 160 15.39 -7.02 23.87
CA MET A 160 15.66 -8.08 22.89
C MET A 160 14.89 -9.35 23.23
N ALA A 161 14.88 -9.77 24.50
CA ALA A 161 14.11 -10.92 24.96
C ALA A 161 12.60 -10.73 24.75
N THR A 162 12.07 -9.55 25.03
CA THR A 162 10.65 -9.22 24.82
C THR A 162 10.27 -9.24 23.34
N LEU A 163 11.11 -8.67 22.48
CA LEU A 163 10.91 -8.70 21.03
C LEU A 163 11.02 -10.11 20.48
N PHE A 164 11.95 -10.91 20.98
CA PHE A 164 12.12 -12.32 20.61
C PHE A 164 10.89 -13.14 21.00
N ALA A 165 10.39 -12.99 22.23
CA ALA A 165 9.18 -13.67 22.69
C ALA A 165 7.96 -13.26 21.86
N SER A 166 7.80 -11.96 21.58
CA SER A 166 6.74 -11.42 20.72
C SER A 166 6.78 -12.03 19.31
N TRP A 167 7.97 -12.13 18.71
CA TRP A 167 8.18 -12.78 17.43
C TRP A 167 7.85 -14.28 17.48
N ALA A 168 8.27 -14.99 18.53
CA ALA A 168 8.00 -16.42 18.70
C ALA A 168 6.50 -16.73 18.85
N TRP A 169 5.71 -15.84 19.45
CA TRP A 169 4.24 -15.95 19.51
C TRP A 169 3.54 -15.54 18.20
N GLY A 170 4.28 -15.06 17.20
CA GLY A 170 3.72 -14.63 15.92
C GLY A 170 3.05 -13.24 15.95
N PHE A 171 3.37 -12.41 16.95
CA PHE A 171 2.88 -11.04 16.99
C PHE A 171 3.66 -10.14 16.03
N THR A 172 2.95 -9.21 15.39
CA THR A 172 3.56 -8.18 14.54
C THR A 172 3.86 -6.93 15.35
N ILE A 173 5.01 -6.31 15.10
CA ILE A 173 5.29 -4.98 15.65
C ILE A 173 4.32 -3.97 15.04
N ASN A 174 3.64 -3.23 15.90
CA ASN A 174 2.74 -2.16 15.53
C ASN A 174 2.96 -0.94 16.43
N ARG A 175 2.22 0.14 16.16
CA ARG A 175 2.39 1.39 16.93
C ARG A 175 2.08 1.21 18.42
N VAL A 176 1.08 0.40 18.78
CA VAL A 176 0.70 0.13 20.18
C VAL A 176 1.79 -0.67 20.89
N SER A 177 2.34 -1.70 20.25
CA SER A 177 3.42 -2.49 20.85
C SER A 177 4.70 -1.66 21.02
N LEU A 178 5.03 -0.78 20.07
CA LEU A 178 6.16 0.15 20.21
C LEU A 178 5.94 1.14 21.36
N PHE A 179 4.74 1.70 21.50
CA PHE A 179 4.41 2.55 22.65
C PHE A 179 4.53 1.80 23.98
N ALA A 180 4.05 0.56 24.05
CA ALA A 180 4.19 -0.27 25.23
C ALA A 180 5.67 -0.52 25.59
N LEU A 181 6.53 -0.77 24.60
CA LEU A 181 7.97 -0.93 24.82
C LEU A 181 8.62 0.35 25.35
N ILE A 182 8.29 1.51 24.78
CA ILE A 182 8.78 2.82 25.27
C ILE A 182 8.38 3.04 26.72
N PHE A 183 7.11 2.77 27.07
CA PHE A 183 6.61 2.92 28.43
C PHE A 183 7.24 1.91 29.39
N SER A 184 7.41 0.67 28.93
CA SER A 184 8.04 -0.41 29.71
C SER A 184 9.48 -0.10 30.07
N ILE A 185 10.24 0.63 29.25
CA ILE A 185 11.61 1.05 29.60
C ILE A 185 11.59 1.92 30.87
N GLY A 186 10.64 2.86 30.97
CA GLY A 186 10.53 3.73 32.14
C GLY A 186 10.29 2.95 33.44
N ILE A 187 9.47 1.89 33.38
CA ILE A 187 9.19 1.02 34.54
C ILE A 187 10.36 0.08 34.84
N LEU A 188 10.93 -0.55 33.81
CA LEU A 188 12.01 -1.53 33.94
C LEU A 188 13.26 -0.94 34.62
N VAL A 189 13.54 0.32 34.32
CA VAL A 189 14.74 1.00 34.79
C VAL A 189 14.64 1.34 36.28
N ASP A 190 13.44 1.61 36.78
CA ASP A 190 13.22 1.87 38.20
C ASP A 190 13.68 0.66 39.03
N ASP A 191 13.28 -0.55 38.63
CA ASP A 191 13.72 -1.81 39.25
C ASP A 191 15.24 -2.01 39.13
N ALA A 192 15.82 -1.67 37.97
CA ALA A 192 17.26 -1.81 37.73
C ALA A 192 18.14 -0.78 38.49
N ILE A 193 17.57 0.35 38.94
CA ILE A 193 18.28 1.37 39.72
C ILE A 193 18.24 1.07 41.22
N VAL A 194 17.17 0.42 41.71
CA VAL A 194 16.91 0.21 43.16
C VAL A 194 17.71 -0.95 43.77
N VAL A 195 18.52 -1.68 42.99
CA VAL A 195 19.30 -2.86 43.42
C VAL A 195 20.78 -2.53 43.70
#